data_AF-A0A2G9NLP0-F1
#
_entry.id   AF-A0A2G9NLP0-F1
#
_cell.length_a   1.000
_cell.length_b   1.000
_cell.length_c   1.000
_cell.angle_alpha   90.00
_cell.angle_beta   90.00
_cell.angle_gamma   90.00
#
_symmetry.space_group_name_H-M   'P 1'
#
loop_
_entity.id
_entity.type
_entity.pdbx_description
1 polymer ?
#
loop_
_entity_poly.entity_id
_entity_poly.type
_entity_poly.pdbx_seq_one_letter_code
_entity_poly.pdbx_strand_id
1 'polypeptide(L)'
;MLIAIVVLLLYPKTTASNAQKENTEAIINSGKGIIEQMNNNQELREELIMMSSTNTPSNKVKSFIELRIKPGLDYELRVCEMNNVCGPAQYREEVYASEGIISSTLKQYTPKKIKLFQWPKT
;
A
#
# COMPACT_ATOMS: atom_id res chain seq x y z
N MET A 1 56.15 27.41 -15.67
CA MET A 1 55.25 26.39 -15.09
C MET A 1 53.96 27.08 -14.69
N LEU A 2 52.89 26.90 -15.47
CA LEU A 2 51.53 27.32 -15.10
C LEU A 2 50.82 26.09 -14.54
N ILE A 3 50.53 26.08 -13.24
CA ILE A 3 49.75 25.03 -12.61
C ILE A 3 48.28 25.40 -12.83
N ALA A 4 47.62 24.71 -13.76
CA ALA A 4 46.18 24.81 -13.94
C ALA A 4 45.48 24.12 -12.76
N ILE A 5 44.91 24.92 -11.86
CA ILE A 5 44.04 24.42 -10.78
C ILE A 5 42.70 24.10 -11.42
N VAL A 6 42.45 22.82 -11.67
CA VAL A 6 41.12 22.31 -12.05
C VAL A 6 40.26 22.33 -10.80
N VAL A 7 39.46 23.38 -10.63
CA VAL A 7 38.43 23.44 -9.59
C VAL A 7 37.29 22.53 -10.04
N LEU A 8 37.28 21.31 -9.52
CA LEU A 8 36.19 20.36 -9.69
C LEU A 8 35.01 20.83 -8.82
N LEU A 9 34.08 21.58 -9.42
CA LEU A 9 32.82 21.96 -8.78
C LEU A 9 31.93 20.72 -8.65
N LEU A 10 31.98 20.07 -7.48
CA LEU A 10 31.06 19.02 -7.07
C LEU A 10 29.69 19.65 -6.77
N TYR A 11 28.84 19.76 -7.78
CA TYR A 11 27.44 20.13 -7.58
C TYR A 11 26.69 18.96 -6.92
N PRO A 12 26.04 19.15 -5.76
CA PRO A 12 25.24 18.10 -5.16
C PRO A 12 23.98 17.85 -5.99
N LYS A 13 23.97 16.76 -6.77
CA LYS A 13 22.75 16.20 -7.39
C LYS A 13 21.93 15.45 -6.31
N THR A 14 21.21 16.14 -5.43
CA THR A 14 20.51 15.45 -4.32
C THR A 14 19.03 15.79 -4.11
N THR A 15 18.40 16.63 -4.91
CA THR A 15 17.00 17.03 -4.65
C THR A 15 15.94 16.08 -5.22
N ALA A 16 16.12 15.55 -6.44
CA ALA A 16 15.09 14.72 -7.08
C ALA A 16 14.91 13.33 -6.43
N SER A 17 16.01 12.71 -6.00
CA SER A 17 15.98 11.38 -5.37
C SER A 17 15.27 11.38 -4.01
N ASN A 18 15.39 12.46 -3.24
CA ASN A 18 14.80 12.54 -1.91
C ASN A 18 13.29 12.76 -1.99
N ALA A 19 12.82 13.63 -2.89
CA ALA A 19 11.40 13.88 -3.08
C ALA A 19 10.63 12.63 -3.55
N GLN A 20 11.21 11.83 -4.45
CA GLN A 20 10.59 10.58 -4.91
C GLN A 20 10.52 9.53 -3.78
N LYS A 21 11.57 9.43 -2.98
CA LYS A 21 11.60 8.54 -1.81
C LYS A 21 10.56 8.95 -0.77
N GLU A 22 10.47 10.23 -0.42
CA GLU A 22 9.48 10.77 0.51
C GLU A 22 8.06 10.51 0.03
N ASN A 23 7.77 10.70 -1.27
CA ASN A 23 6.45 10.42 -1.82
C ASN A 23 6.12 8.92 -1.78
N THR A 24 7.09 8.05 -2.09
CA THR A 24 6.93 6.59 -2.01
C THR A 24 6.62 6.15 -0.58
N GLU A 25 7.39 6.62 0.39
CA GLU A 25 7.18 6.32 1.81
C GLU A 25 5.82 6.85 2.29
N ALA A 26 5.40 8.03 1.85
CA ALA A 26 4.09 8.58 2.19
C ALA A 26 2.94 7.70 1.67
N ILE A 27 3.04 7.16 0.44
CA ILE A 27 2.01 6.26 -0.11
C ILE A 27 1.95 4.96 0.70
N ILE A 28 3.10 4.34 0.95
CA ILE A 28 3.18 3.09 1.72
C ILE A 28 2.64 3.29 3.14
N ASN A 29 3.04 4.36 3.82
CA ASN A 29 2.60 4.68 5.18
C ASN A 29 1.10 4.97 5.25
N SER A 30 0.57 5.70 4.26
CA SER A 30 -0.88 5.88 4.10
C SER A 30 -1.60 4.54 3.98
N GLY A 31 -1.12 3.65 3.11
CA GLY A 31 -1.70 2.31 2.93
C GLY A 31 -1.65 1.45 4.21
N LYS A 32 -0.54 1.50 4.96
CA LYS A 32 -0.43 0.83 6.26
C LYS A 32 -1.44 1.37 7.27
N GLY A 33 -1.60 2.69 7.36
CA GLY A 33 -2.58 3.33 8.24
C GLY A 33 -4.03 2.95 7.89
N ILE A 34 -4.35 2.79 6.60
CA ILE A 34 -5.66 2.30 6.17
C ILE A 34 -5.88 0.86 6.65
N ILE A 35 -4.91 -0.04 6.44
CA ILE A 35 -5.00 -1.43 6.88
C ILE A 35 -5.13 -1.54 8.40
N GLU A 36 -4.36 -0.77 9.16
CA GLU A 36 -4.43 -0.73 10.61
C GLU A 36 -5.81 -0.29 11.11
N GLN A 37 -6.38 0.78 10.53
CA GLN A 37 -7.72 1.23 10.89
C GLN A 37 -8.80 0.18 10.55
N MET A 38 -8.67 -0.53 9.43
CA MET A 38 -9.57 -1.65 9.10
C MET A 38 -9.46 -2.80 10.10
N ASN A 39 -8.24 -3.13 10.55
CA ASN A 39 -8.02 -4.19 11.53
C ASN A 39 -8.59 -3.83 12.91
N ASN A 40 -8.46 -2.55 13.30
CA ASN A 40 -8.96 -2.03 14.57
C ASN A 40 -10.48 -1.80 14.58
N ASN A 41 -11.13 -1.79 13.42
CA ASN A 41 -12.58 -1.71 13.31
C ASN A 41 -13.17 -3.13 13.25
N GLN A 42 -13.96 -3.51 14.25
CA GLN A 42 -14.54 -4.85 14.33
C GLN A 42 -15.39 -5.21 13.11
N GLU A 43 -16.23 -4.30 12.64
CA GLU A 43 -17.15 -4.55 11.53
C GLU A 43 -16.41 -4.72 10.20
N LEU A 44 -15.43 -3.84 9.91
CA LEU A 44 -14.59 -3.98 8.72
C LEU A 44 -13.75 -5.26 8.77
N ARG A 45 -13.19 -5.58 9.94
CA ARG A 45 -12.44 -6.81 10.15
C ARG A 45 -13.31 -8.05 9.91
N GLU A 46 -14.53 -8.07 10.42
CA GLU A 46 -15.48 -9.16 10.18
C GLU A 46 -15.78 -9.32 8.68
N GLU A 47 -16.04 -8.23 7.97
CA GLU A 47 -16.24 -8.28 6.52
C GLU A 47 -15.02 -8.82 5.76
N LEU A 48 -13.81 -8.37 6.11
CA LEU A 48 -12.57 -8.82 5.50
C LEU A 48 -12.29 -10.31 5.78
N ILE A 49 -12.63 -10.81 6.96
CA ILE A 49 -12.55 -12.23 7.29
C ILE A 49 -13.58 -13.03 6.47
N MET A 50 -14.79 -12.51 6.28
CA MET A 50 -15.85 -13.15 5.50
C MET A 50 -15.61 -13.09 3.99
N MET A 51 -14.77 -12.19 3.49
CA MET A 51 -14.34 -12.17 2.09
C MET A 51 -13.61 -13.48 1.76
N SER A 52 -14.36 -14.46 1.25
CA SER A 52 -13.81 -15.61 0.54
C SER A 52 -13.38 -15.18 -0.87
N SER A 53 -12.72 -16.08 -1.60
CA SER A 53 -11.91 -15.94 -2.82
C SER A 53 -12.41 -15.06 -3.97
N THR A 54 -13.58 -14.43 -3.89
CA THR A 54 -14.15 -13.51 -4.88
C THR A 54 -13.39 -12.18 -4.99
N ASN A 55 -12.43 -11.90 -4.11
CA ASN A 55 -11.52 -10.74 -4.15
C ASN A 55 -12.23 -9.37 -4.32
N THR A 56 -13.53 -9.31 -4.08
CA THR A 56 -14.33 -8.11 -4.30
C THR A 56 -14.73 -7.54 -2.95
N PRO A 57 -14.21 -6.36 -2.56
CA PRO A 57 -14.58 -5.71 -1.31
C PRO A 57 -16.07 -5.42 -1.27
N SER A 58 -16.66 -5.48 -0.07
CA SER A 58 -18.00 -4.93 0.16
C SER A 58 -18.01 -3.43 -0.18
N ASN A 59 -19.20 -2.87 -0.43
CA ASN A 59 -19.34 -1.42 -0.61
C ASN A 59 -18.83 -0.64 0.61
N LYS A 60 -18.96 -1.20 1.83
CA LYS A 60 -18.50 -0.57 3.06
C LYS A 60 -16.97 -0.48 3.11
N VAL A 61 -16.26 -1.57 2.83
CA VAL A 61 -14.79 -1.59 2.73
C VAL A 61 -14.32 -0.68 1.60
N LYS A 62 -15.01 -0.72 0.46
CA LYS A 62 -14.69 0.13 -0.70
C LYS A 62 -14.77 1.62 -0.33
N SER A 63 -15.91 2.07 0.19
CA SER A 63 -16.09 3.47 0.62
C SER A 63 -15.11 3.86 1.73
N PHE A 64 -14.79 2.95 2.65
CA PHE A 64 -13.80 3.22 3.68
C PHE A 64 -12.42 3.57 3.10
N ILE A 65 -11.98 2.82 2.09
CA ILE A 65 -10.68 3.03 1.41
C ILE A 65 -10.73 4.29 0.54
N GLU A 66 -11.79 4.48 -0.25
CA GLU A 66 -11.95 5.64 -1.14
C GLU A 66 -11.88 6.97 -0.40
N LEU A 67 -12.40 7.03 0.83
CA LEU A 67 -12.34 8.24 1.66
C LEU A 67 -10.96 8.53 2.26
N ARG A 68 -10.03 7.57 2.24
CA ARG A 68 -8.73 7.65 2.91
C ARG A 68 -7.54 7.56 1.96
N ILE A 69 -7.76 7.04 0.76
CA ILE A 69 -6.71 6.93 -0.21
C ILE A 69 -6.23 8.31 -0.65
N LYS A 70 -4.92 8.45 -0.86
CA LYS A 70 -4.34 9.69 -1.36
C LYS A 70 -4.96 10.04 -2.73
N PRO A 71 -5.40 11.30 -2.94
CA PRO A 71 -5.90 11.73 -4.24
C PRO A 71 -4.90 11.46 -5.37
N GLY A 72 -5.42 11.14 -6.55
CA GLY A 72 -4.58 10.82 -7.72
C GLY A 72 -4.06 9.39 -7.76
N LEU A 73 -4.45 8.53 -6.81
CA LEU A 73 -4.16 7.10 -6.83
C LEU A 73 -5.41 6.26 -7.11
N ASP A 74 -5.23 5.21 -7.89
CA ASP A 74 -6.10 4.05 -7.96
C ASP A 74 -5.61 2.97 -6.99
N TYR A 75 -6.45 1.97 -6.75
CA TYR A 75 -6.10 0.88 -5.85
C TYR A 75 -6.77 -0.45 -6.18
N GLU A 76 -6.19 -1.50 -5.61
CA GLU A 76 -6.78 -2.83 -5.51
C GLU A 76 -6.54 -3.37 -4.10
N LEU A 77 -7.61 -3.84 -3.46
CA LEU A 77 -7.54 -4.55 -2.19
C LEU A 77 -7.63 -6.05 -2.45
N ARG A 78 -6.68 -6.80 -1.90
CA ARG A 78 -6.67 -8.26 -1.95
C ARG A 78 -6.70 -8.83 -0.54
N VAL A 79 -7.54 -9.84 -0.37
CA VAL A 79 -7.60 -10.63 0.85
C VAL A 79 -7.29 -12.07 0.46
N CYS A 80 -6.31 -12.65 1.14
CA CYS A 80 -5.68 -13.89 0.72
C CYS A 80 -5.37 -14.74 1.94
N GLU A 81 -5.37 -16.06 1.74
CA GLU A 81 -4.88 -17.00 2.75
C GLU A 81 -3.41 -16.73 3.03
N MET A 82 -2.98 -16.92 4.28
CA MET A 82 -1.64 -16.56 4.75
C MET A 82 -0.49 -17.09 3.89
N ASN A 83 -0.66 -18.31 3.38
CA ASN A 83 0.34 -19.04 2.61
C ASN A 83 0.20 -18.90 1.09
N ASN A 84 -0.85 -18.21 0.62
CA ASN A 84 -1.09 -18.05 -0.81
C ASN A 84 -0.35 -16.84 -1.37
N VAL A 85 0.01 -16.91 -2.66
CA VAL A 85 0.53 -15.76 -3.40
C VAL A 85 -0.57 -14.71 -3.49
N CYS A 86 -0.25 -13.51 -3.01
CA CYS A 86 -1.15 -12.38 -2.96
C CYS A 86 -0.59 -11.25 -3.83
N GLY A 87 -0.81 -11.38 -5.13
CA GLY A 87 -0.44 -10.39 -6.14
C GLY A 87 -1.65 -9.56 -6.61
N PRO A 88 -1.39 -8.45 -7.31
CA PRO A 88 -2.44 -7.69 -7.99
C PRO A 88 -3.02 -8.52 -9.15
N ALA A 89 -4.26 -8.24 -9.53
CA ALA A 89 -4.93 -8.95 -10.63
C ALA A 89 -4.28 -8.69 -12.00
N GLN A 90 -3.69 -7.51 -12.17
CA GLN A 90 -3.04 -7.09 -13.40
C GLN A 90 -1.63 -6.57 -13.11
N TYR A 91 -0.70 -6.83 -14.02
CA TYR A 91 0.63 -6.24 -13.98
C TYR A 91 0.55 -4.74 -14.25
N ARG A 92 1.30 -3.96 -13.47
CA ARG A 92 1.49 -2.52 -13.64
C ARG A 92 2.94 -2.18 -13.35
N GLU A 93 3.47 -1.18 -14.05
CA GLU A 93 4.90 -0.81 -13.95
C GLU A 93 5.26 -0.27 -12.56
N GLU A 94 4.45 0.65 -12.03
CA GLU A 94 4.67 1.25 -10.72
C GLU A 94 3.50 0.96 -9.78
N VAL A 95 3.74 0.10 -8.79
CA VAL A 95 2.76 -0.28 -7.77
C VAL A 95 3.39 -0.23 -6.40
N TYR A 96 2.73 0.47 -5.49
CA TYR A 96 3.07 0.50 -4.09
C TYR A 96 2.18 -0.51 -3.36
N ALA A 97 2.77 -1.36 -2.53
CA ALA A 97 2.04 -2.39 -1.80
C ALA A 97 2.24 -2.23 -0.30
N SER A 98 1.12 -2.19 0.43
CA SER A 98 1.09 -2.26 1.88
C SER A 98 0.36 -3.53 2.29
N GLU A 99 0.88 -4.24 3.29
CA GLU A 99 0.31 -5.49 3.76
C GLU A 99 0.13 -5.52 5.27
N GLY A 100 -0.84 -6.32 5.71
CA GLY A 100 -1.10 -6.58 7.11
C GLY A 100 -1.82 -7.91 7.29
N ILE A 101 -1.85 -8.38 8.53
CA ILE A 101 -2.54 -9.61 8.91
C ILE A 101 -3.78 -9.20 9.70
N ILE A 102 -4.93 -9.69 9.26
CA ILE A 102 -6.16 -9.61 10.06
C ILE A 102 -6.32 -10.95 10.76
N SER A 103 -6.07 -10.95 12.07
CA SER A 103 -6.33 -12.09 12.93
C SER A 103 -7.77 -12.02 13.47
N SER A 104 -8.45 -13.15 13.31
CA SER A 104 -9.55 -13.68 14.10
C SER A 104 -10.54 -12.72 14.79
N THR A 105 -11.82 -13.01 14.63
CA THR A 105 -12.82 -12.60 15.63
C THR A 105 -12.67 -13.44 16.89
N LEU A 106 -13.30 -13.05 18.01
CA LEU A 106 -13.33 -13.86 19.26
C LEU A 106 -13.89 -15.27 19.05
N LYS A 107 -14.56 -15.54 17.92
CA LYS A 107 -15.25 -16.79 17.60
C LYS A 107 -14.50 -17.68 16.62
N GLN A 108 -13.58 -17.14 15.80
CA GLN A 108 -12.96 -17.90 14.72
C GLN A 108 -11.51 -17.47 14.46
N TYR A 109 -10.57 -18.38 14.66
CA TYR A 109 -9.15 -18.17 14.36
C TYR A 109 -8.78 -18.63 12.96
N THR A 110 -9.11 -17.80 11.96
CA THR A 110 -8.73 -17.98 10.55
C THR A 110 -8.04 -16.71 10.06
N PRO A 111 -6.74 -16.53 10.33
CA PRO A 111 -6.04 -15.32 9.96
C PRO A 111 -5.95 -15.18 8.44
N LYS A 112 -6.14 -13.95 7.96
CA LYS A 112 -6.01 -13.62 6.54
C LYS A 112 -4.96 -12.54 6.35
N LYS A 113 -4.25 -12.63 5.23
CA LYS A 113 -3.36 -11.58 4.75
C LYS A 113 -4.16 -10.60 3.91
N ILE A 114 -3.93 -9.31 4.14
CA ILE A 114 -4.52 -8.24 3.37
C ILE A 114 -3.42 -7.46 2.71
N LYS A 115 -3.63 -7.15 1.44
CA LYS A 115 -2.69 -6.36 0.65
C LYS A 115 -3.44 -5.27 -0.09
N LEU A 116 -3.03 -4.03 0.15
CA LEU A 116 -3.50 -2.85 -0.56
C LEU A 116 -2.44 -2.47 -1.58
N PHE A 117 -2.80 -2.57 -2.85
CA PHE A 117 -2.01 -2.12 -3.98
C PHE A 117 -2.48 -0.74 -4.39
N GLN A 118 -1.56 0.18 -4.63
CA GLN A 118 -1.85 1.57 -4.98
C GLN A 118 -0.95 1.98 -6.15
N TRP A 119 -1.49 2.72 -7.11
CA TRP A 119 -0.74 3.22 -8.26
C TRP A 119 -1.33 4.54 -8.77
N PRO A 120 -0.57 5.37 -9.51
CA PRO A 120 -1.09 6.61 -10.08
C PRO A 120 -2.26 6.36 -11.02
N LYS A 121 -3.30 7.20 -10.95
CA LYS A 121 -4.40 7.17 -11.92
C LYS A 121 -3.87 7.41 -13.33
N THR A 122 -4.41 6.66 -14.27
CA THR A 122 -4.13 6.84 -15.71
C THR A 122 -5.09 7.86 -16.32
#